data_AF-A0A1R2CAT6-F1
#
_entry.id   AF-A0A1R2CAT6-F1
#
_cell.length_a   1.000
_cell.length_b   1.000
_cell.length_c   1.000
_cell.angle_alpha   90.00
_cell.angle_beta   90.00
_cell.angle_gamma   90.00
#
_symmetry.space_group_name_H-M   'P 1'
#
loop_
_entity.id
_entity.type
_entity.pdbx_description
1 polymer ?
#
loop_
_entity_poly.entity_id
_entity_poly.type
_entity_poly.pdbx_seq_one_letter_code
_entity_poly.pdbx_strand_id
1 'polypeptide(L)'
;MEAFYNRISGILEAKSSEFSRAIEEPHKLIIGKSYRCMSDCYSLSYSIEKCSECAEDCNSSVRNLHRELQDIVENVQSEFQGCIQNCRKVYGKNDGFLMECIEKCAKEAGEKFDTSKTLAERIINKYST
;
A
#
# COMPACT_ATOMS: atom_id res chain seq x y z
N MET A 1 -14.13 16.00 -20.96
CA MET A 1 -13.10 16.07 -19.89
C MET A 1 -13.44 15.15 -18.73
N GLU A 2 -14.67 15.14 -18.21
CA GLU A 2 -15.09 14.22 -17.14
C GLU A 2 -14.94 12.73 -17.50
N ALA A 3 -15.41 12.31 -18.67
CA ALA A 3 -15.26 10.93 -19.15
C ALA A 3 -13.78 10.48 -19.22
N PHE A 4 -12.86 11.40 -19.54
CA PHE A 4 -11.43 11.14 -19.55
C PHE A 4 -10.91 10.84 -18.14
N TYR A 5 -11.22 11.72 -17.17
CA TYR A 5 -10.80 11.53 -15.78
C TYR A 5 -11.41 10.28 -15.16
N ASN A 6 -12.67 9.96 -15.46
CA ASN A 6 -13.31 8.74 -14.99
C ASN A 6 -12.60 7.48 -15.53
N ARG A 7 -12.19 7.50 -16.81
CA ARG A 7 -11.40 6.39 -17.38
C ARG A 7 -10.04 6.24 -16.69
N ILE A 8 -9.34 7.35 -16.47
CA ILE A 8 -8.05 7.32 -15.76
C ILE A 8 -8.21 6.81 -14.33
N SER A 9 -9.22 7.28 -13.60
CA SER A 9 -9.55 6.81 -12.25
C SER A 9 -9.82 5.31 -12.25
N GLY A 10 -10.64 4.83 -13.17
CA GLY A 10 -10.98 3.40 -13.27
C GLY A 10 -9.76 2.50 -13.52
N ILE A 11 -8.77 2.95 -14.31
CA ILE A 11 -7.52 2.20 -14.52
C ILE A 11 -6.73 2.10 -13.20
N LEU A 12 -6.59 3.21 -12.49
CA LEU A 12 -5.82 3.25 -11.24
C LEU A 12 -6.53 2.53 -10.10
N GLU A 13 -7.85 2.60 -10.02
CA GLU A 13 -8.68 1.86 -9.07
C GLU A 13 -8.58 0.35 -9.30
N ALA A 14 -8.59 -0.10 -10.56
CA ALA A 14 -8.38 -1.50 -10.88
C ALA A 14 -7.01 -1.98 -10.41
N LYS A 15 -5.95 -1.22 -10.69
CA LYS A 15 -4.58 -1.54 -10.25
C LYS A 15 -4.40 -1.52 -8.73
N SER A 16 -4.97 -0.52 -8.06
CA SER A 16 -5.01 -0.46 -6.60
C SER A 16 -5.76 -1.65 -6.00
N SER A 17 -6.89 -2.03 -6.58
CA SER A 17 -7.68 -3.19 -6.14
C SER A 17 -6.92 -4.51 -6.32
N GLU A 18 -6.22 -4.67 -7.44
CA GLU A 18 -5.36 -5.84 -7.69
C GLU A 18 -4.21 -5.92 -6.68
N PHE A 19 -3.58 -4.79 -6.36
CA PHE A 19 -2.58 -4.69 -5.30
C PHE A 19 -3.17 -5.13 -3.95
N SER A 20 -4.30 -4.55 -3.52
CA SER A 20 -4.94 -4.89 -2.25
C SER A 20 -5.30 -6.37 -2.15
N ARG A 21 -5.89 -6.96 -3.20
CA ARG A 21 -6.24 -8.39 -3.20
C ARG A 21 -5.04 -9.31 -3.08
N ALA A 22 -3.90 -8.94 -3.68
CA ALA A 22 -2.68 -9.75 -3.63
C ALA A 22 -2.12 -9.86 -2.20
N ILE A 23 -2.32 -8.83 -1.38
CA ILE A 23 -1.72 -8.73 -0.06
C ILE A 23 -2.69 -9.06 1.08
N GLU A 24 -3.99 -9.05 0.83
CA GLU A 24 -5.03 -9.12 1.86
C GLU A 24 -4.95 -10.39 2.73
N GLU A 25 -4.99 -11.58 2.12
CA GLU A 25 -5.01 -12.83 2.86
C GLU A 25 -3.71 -13.09 3.64
N PRO A 26 -2.51 -12.95 3.04
CA PRO A 26 -1.26 -13.06 3.81
C PRO A 26 -1.17 -12.06 4.96
N HIS A 27 -1.63 -10.82 4.76
CA HIS A 27 -1.65 -9.80 5.80
C HIS A 27 -2.57 -10.18 6.96
N LYS A 28 -3.78 -10.69 6.69
CA LYS A 28 -4.69 -11.20 7.72
C LYS A 28 -4.09 -12.35 8.51
N LEU A 29 -3.34 -13.26 7.86
CA LEU A 29 -2.68 -14.37 8.54
C LEU A 29 -1.62 -13.86 9.54
N ILE A 30 -0.84 -12.86 9.16
CA ILE A 30 0.17 -12.25 10.06
C ILE A 30 -0.51 -11.58 11.25
N ILE A 31 -1.60 -10.83 11.01
CA ILE A 31 -2.42 -10.24 12.09
C ILE A 31 -2.94 -11.33 13.03
N GLY A 32 -3.48 -12.42 12.49
CA GLY A 32 -3.97 -13.55 13.28
C GLY A 32 -2.88 -14.20 14.13
N LYS A 33 -1.67 -14.38 13.58
CA LYS A 33 -0.50 -14.88 14.33
C LYS A 33 -0.12 -13.93 15.48
N SER A 34 -0.11 -12.61 15.21
CA SER A 34 0.18 -11.59 16.22
C SER A 34 -0.82 -11.65 17.37
N TYR A 35 -2.11 -11.72 17.10
CA TYR A 35 -3.12 -11.83 18.16
C TYR A 35 -3.00 -13.11 18.98
N ARG A 36 -2.63 -14.23 18.35
CA ARG A 36 -2.36 -15.48 19.06
C ARG A 36 -1.17 -15.33 20.00
N CYS A 37 -0.05 -14.79 19.50
CA CYS A 37 1.15 -14.49 20.30
C CYS A 37 0.80 -13.61 21.52
N MET A 38 0.04 -12.54 21.30
CA MET A 38 -0.41 -11.65 22.39
C MET A 38 -1.26 -12.40 23.43
N SER A 39 -2.19 -13.27 22.98
CA SER A 39 -3.01 -14.09 23.88
C SER A 39 -2.14 -15.06 24.71
N ASP A 40 -1.12 -15.64 24.09
CA ASP A 40 -0.20 -16.56 24.76
C ASP A 40 0.61 -15.83 25.85
N CYS A 41 1.01 -14.57 25.61
CA CYS A 41 1.68 -13.73 26.62
C CYS A 41 0.88 -13.63 27.94
N TYR A 42 -0.44 -13.49 27.87
CA TYR A 42 -1.31 -13.40 29.06
C TYR A 42 -1.63 -14.76 29.69
N SER A 43 -1.28 -15.85 29.02
CA SER A 43 -1.42 -17.21 29.57
C SER A 43 -0.19 -17.65 30.38
N LEU A 44 0.88 -16.86 30.37
CA LEU A 44 2.10 -17.10 31.14
C LEU A 44 1.94 -16.60 32.58
N SER A 45 2.64 -17.24 33.52
CA SER A 45 2.67 -16.86 34.94
C SER A 45 3.56 -15.63 35.21
N TYR A 46 3.46 -14.61 34.36
CA TYR A 46 4.25 -13.38 34.43
C TYR A 46 3.52 -12.28 35.19
N SER A 47 4.27 -11.24 35.60
CA SER A 47 3.65 -9.99 36.03
C SER A 47 2.94 -9.33 34.84
N ILE A 48 1.93 -8.52 35.14
CA ILE A 48 1.17 -7.78 34.12
C ILE A 48 2.11 -6.94 33.23
N GLU A 49 3.13 -6.31 33.80
CA GLU A 49 4.13 -5.52 33.06
C GLU A 49 4.85 -6.36 32.01
N LYS A 50 5.32 -7.56 32.37
CA LYS A 50 5.98 -8.47 31.42
C LYS A 50 5.03 -9.00 30.34
N CYS A 51 3.75 -9.21 30.67
CA CYS A 51 2.75 -9.58 29.67
C CYS A 51 2.54 -8.45 28.65
N SER A 52 2.52 -7.19 29.11
CA SER A 52 2.40 -6.02 28.23
C SER A 52 3.61 -5.89 27.30
N GLU A 53 4.84 -6.01 27.81
CA GLU A 53 6.07 -6.00 26.99
C GLU A 53 6.02 -7.10 25.91
N CYS A 54 5.67 -8.33 26.29
CA CYS A 54 5.51 -9.45 25.37
C CYS A 54 4.45 -9.16 24.28
N ALA A 55 3.30 -8.61 24.66
CA ALA A 55 2.23 -8.29 23.73
C ALA A 55 2.62 -7.15 22.75
N GLU A 56 3.39 -6.16 23.22
CA GLU A 56 3.96 -5.12 22.36
C GLU A 56 4.94 -5.71 21.33
N ASP A 57 5.80 -6.63 21.75
CA ASP A 57 6.73 -7.32 20.87
C ASP A 57 6.00 -8.13 19.79
N CYS A 58 4.96 -8.89 20.17
CA CYS A 58 4.11 -9.62 19.24
C CYS A 58 3.48 -8.68 18.18
N ASN A 59 2.99 -7.51 18.60
CA ASN A 59 2.30 -6.56 17.73
C ASN A 59 3.25 -5.69 16.88
N SER A 60 4.53 -5.57 17.27
CA SER A 60 5.52 -4.75 16.58
C SER A 60 5.67 -5.13 15.10
N SER A 61 5.62 -6.43 14.79
CA SER A 61 5.70 -6.97 13.42
C SER A 61 4.54 -6.51 12.55
N VAL A 62 3.31 -6.51 13.08
CA VAL A 62 2.13 -6.03 12.35
C VAL A 62 2.22 -4.53 12.09
N ARG A 63 2.65 -3.74 13.09
CA ARG A 63 2.79 -2.28 12.94
C ARG A 63 3.84 -1.94 11.88
N ASN A 64 4.96 -2.65 11.86
CA ASN A 64 6.02 -2.43 10.89
C ASN A 64 5.57 -2.86 9.47
N LEU A 65 4.91 -4.01 9.34
CA LEU A 65 4.31 -4.43 8.07
C LEU A 65 3.32 -3.38 7.53
N HIS A 66 2.41 -2.90 8.37
CA HIS A 66 1.44 -1.88 7.97
C HIS A 66 2.13 -0.60 7.46
N ARG A 67 3.16 -0.14 8.17
CA ARG A 67 3.93 1.04 7.76
C ARG A 67 4.60 0.82 6.40
N GLU A 68 5.30 -0.29 6.23
CA GLU A 68 5.99 -0.59 4.96
C GLU A 68 5.00 -0.71 3.78
N LEU A 69 3.83 -1.32 3.98
CA LEU A 69 2.79 -1.41 2.94
C LEU A 69 2.14 -0.05 2.63
N GLN A 70 1.94 0.79 3.64
CA GLN A 70 1.40 2.14 3.49
C GLN A 70 2.38 3.03 2.70
N ASP A 71 3.66 3.00 3.05
CA ASP A 71 4.71 3.76 2.36
C ASP A 71 4.75 3.45 0.86
N ILE A 72 4.52 2.20 0.46
CA ILE A 72 4.44 1.80 -0.95
C ILE A 72 3.30 2.52 -1.68
N VAL A 73 2.10 2.51 -1.11
CA VAL A 73 0.91 3.10 -1.73
C VAL A 73 1.04 4.62 -1.80
N GLU A 74 1.52 5.25 -0.74
CA GLU A 74 1.80 6.69 -0.68
C GLU A 74 2.87 7.09 -1.71
N ASN A 75 3.91 6.26 -1.85
CA ASN A 75 4.80 6.11 -3.01
C ASN A 75 4.13 6.47 -4.34
N VAL A 76 3.29 5.55 -4.78
CA VAL A 76 2.67 5.59 -6.11
C VAL A 76 1.75 6.81 -6.25
N GLN A 77 0.98 7.12 -5.21
CA GLN A 77 0.04 8.25 -5.22
C GLN A 77 0.75 9.61 -5.33
N SER A 78 1.82 9.82 -4.56
CA SER A 78 2.60 11.05 -4.55
C SER A 78 3.24 11.30 -5.92
N GLU A 79 3.83 10.28 -6.52
CA GLU A 79 4.46 10.38 -7.83
C GLU A 79 3.44 10.65 -8.94
N PHE A 80 2.28 9.99 -8.90
CA PHE A 80 1.20 10.25 -9.84
C PHE A 80 0.68 11.69 -9.72
N GLN A 81 0.45 12.17 -8.50
CA GLN A 81 0.02 13.55 -8.24
C GLN A 81 1.07 14.56 -8.74
N GLY A 82 2.36 14.30 -8.47
CA GLY A 82 3.47 15.11 -8.97
C GLY A 82 3.53 15.14 -10.51
N CYS A 83 3.30 13.99 -11.15
CA CYS A 83 3.25 13.88 -12.61
C CYS A 83 2.11 14.72 -13.20
N ILE A 84 0.89 14.63 -12.65
CA ILE A 84 -0.25 15.47 -13.08
C ILE A 84 0.06 16.96 -12.91
N GLN A 85 0.63 17.36 -11.78
CA GLN A 85 1.00 18.76 -11.54
C GLN A 85 2.01 19.24 -12.58
N ASN A 86 2.99 18.40 -12.94
CA ASN A 86 3.96 18.72 -13.98
C ASN A 86 3.30 18.86 -15.36
N CYS A 87 2.41 17.93 -15.75
CA CYS A 87 1.66 18.03 -16.99
C CYS A 87 0.88 19.36 -17.09
N ARG A 88 0.21 19.76 -16.00
CA ARG A 88 -0.54 21.02 -15.94
C ARG A 88 0.37 22.24 -16.06
N LYS A 89 1.58 22.20 -15.47
CA LYS A 89 2.56 23.28 -15.58
C LYS A 89 3.10 23.44 -17.01
N VAL A 90 3.38 22.33 -17.69
CA VAL A 90 3.99 22.34 -19.03
C VAL A 90 2.97 22.69 -20.12
N TYR A 91 1.78 22.08 -20.10
CA TYR A 91 0.82 22.17 -21.20
C TYR A 91 -0.34 23.14 -20.94
N GLY A 92 -0.47 23.68 -19.73
CA GLY A 92 -1.47 24.70 -19.40
C GLY A 92 -2.91 24.24 -19.67
N LYS A 93 -3.68 25.04 -20.42
CA LYS A 93 -5.05 24.72 -20.85
C LYS A 93 -5.12 24.02 -22.22
N ASN A 94 -4.00 23.57 -22.77
CA ASN A 94 -4.01 22.89 -24.06
C ASN A 94 -4.50 21.45 -23.86
N ASP A 95 -5.80 21.27 -24.05
CA ASP A 95 -6.54 20.07 -23.65
C ASP A 95 -5.97 18.77 -24.25
N GLY A 96 -5.50 18.79 -25.50
CA GLY A 96 -4.96 17.58 -26.17
C GLY A 96 -3.66 17.07 -25.53
N PHE A 97 -2.61 17.89 -25.53
CA PHE A 97 -1.30 17.50 -24.96
C PHE A 97 -1.35 17.28 -23.45
N LEU A 98 -2.21 18.02 -22.73
CA LEU A 98 -2.44 17.78 -21.31
C LEU A 98 -3.05 16.40 -21.07
N MET A 99 -4.03 16.00 -21.87
CA MET A 99 -4.66 14.67 -21.76
C MET A 99 -3.66 13.56 -22.06
N GLU A 100 -2.89 13.65 -23.15
CA GLU A 100 -1.83 12.67 -23.47
C GLU A 100 -0.79 12.55 -22.34
N CYS A 101 -0.39 13.68 -21.75
CA CYS A 101 0.55 13.68 -20.63
C CYS A 101 -0.03 12.97 -19.39
N ILE A 102 -1.29 13.25 -19.04
CA ILE A 102 -1.97 12.59 -17.91
C ILE A 102 -2.17 11.09 -18.18
N GLU A 103 -2.48 10.68 -19.41
CA GLU A 103 -2.53 9.26 -19.78
C GLU A 103 -1.20 8.57 -19.53
N LYS A 104 -0.09 9.21 -19.92
CA LYS A 104 1.25 8.69 -19.66
C LYS A 104 1.51 8.56 -18.15
N CYS A 105 1.17 9.57 -17.35
CA CYS A 105 1.27 9.50 -15.89
C CYS A 105 0.47 8.32 -15.32
N ALA A 106 -0.75 8.09 -15.82
CA ALA A 106 -1.60 7.01 -15.34
C ALA A 106 -1.04 5.63 -15.71
N LYS A 107 -0.48 5.50 -16.91
CA LYS A 107 0.21 4.28 -17.34
C LYS A 107 1.42 3.98 -16.46
N GLU A 108 2.27 4.99 -16.23
CA GLU A 108 3.46 4.86 -15.36
C GLU A 108 3.06 4.51 -13.92
N ALA A 109 2.01 5.13 -13.38
CA ALA A 109 1.47 4.78 -12.06
C ALA A 109 0.93 3.34 -12.02
N GLY A 110 0.28 2.87 -13.08
CA GLY A 110 -0.16 1.49 -13.22
C GLY A 110 1.01 0.48 -13.21
N GLU A 111 2.08 0.76 -13.96
CA GLU A 111 3.31 -0.04 -13.96
C GLU A 111 3.99 -0.04 -12.58
N LYS A 112 3.92 1.08 -11.86
CA LYS A 112 4.39 1.17 -10.48
C LYS A 112 3.55 0.35 -9.51
N PHE A 113 2.23 0.28 -9.67
CA PHE A 113 1.42 -0.65 -8.87
C PHE A 113 1.84 -2.11 -9.10
N ASP A 114 2.16 -2.50 -10.34
CA ASP A 114 2.61 -3.87 -10.65
C ASP A 114 3.95 -4.21 -9.98
N THR A 115 4.91 -3.28 -9.98
CA THR A 115 6.20 -3.47 -9.28
C THR A 115 6.04 -3.41 -7.76
N SER A 116 5.22 -2.48 -7.25
CA SER A 116 4.86 -2.35 -5.84
C SER A 116 4.18 -3.60 -5.28
N LYS A 117 3.34 -4.27 -6.07
CA LYS A 117 2.75 -5.56 -5.69
C LYS A 117 3.83 -6.60 -5.40
N THR A 118 4.80 -6.74 -6.30
CA THR A 118 5.92 -7.69 -6.12
C THR A 118 6.74 -7.34 -4.87
N LEU A 119 6.94 -6.05 -4.60
CA LEU A 119 7.63 -5.59 -3.39
C LEU A 119 6.82 -5.92 -2.13
N ALA A 120 5.51 -5.65 -2.13
CA ALA A 120 4.62 -5.92 -1.02
C ALA A 120 4.55 -7.40 -0.67
N GLU A 121 4.51 -8.29 -1.67
CA GLU A 121 4.60 -9.74 -1.47
C GLU A 121 5.91 -10.14 -0.77
N ARG A 122 7.05 -9.53 -1.13
CA ARG A 122 8.34 -9.78 -0.45
C ARG A 122 8.34 -9.31 1.00
N ILE A 123 7.78 -8.13 1.26
CA ILE A 123 7.67 -7.57 2.60
C ILE A 123 6.79 -8.47 3.48
N ILE A 124 5.64 -8.90 2.97
CA ILE A 124 4.77 -9.86 3.66
C ILE A 124 5.51 -11.15 3.99
N ASN A 125 6.27 -11.70 3.04
CA ASN A 125 7.03 -12.93 3.27
C ASN A 125 8.08 -12.75 4.39
N LYS A 126 8.74 -11.59 4.47
CA LYS A 126 9.66 -11.23 5.57
C LYS A 126 8.97 -11.26 6.95
N TYR A 127 7.69 -10.93 7.04
CA TYR A 127 6.91 -10.97 8.28
C TYR A 127 6.13 -12.28 8.50
N SER A 128 6.18 -13.21 7.53
CA SER A 128 5.45 -14.47 7.57
C SER A 128 6.27 -15.62 8.16
N THR A 129 7.61 -15.55 8.08
CA THR A 129 8.59 -16.44 8.71
C THR A 129 8.76 -16.12 10.19
#